data_AF-A0AAW2SL14-F1
#
_entry.id   AF-A0AAW2SL14-F1
#
_cell.length_a   1.000
_cell.length_b   1.000
_cell.length_c   1.000
_cell.angle_alpha   90.00
_cell.angle_beta   90.00
_cell.angle_gamma   90.00
#
_symmetry.space_group_name_H-M   'P 1'
#
loop_
_entity.id
_entity.type
_entity.pdbx_description
1 polymer ?
#
loop_
_entity_poly.entity_id
_entity_poly.type
_entity_poly.pdbx_seq_one_letter_code
_entity_poly.pdbx_strand_id
1 'polypeptide(L)'
;MASTTKLEVLTDLSPFIKVYTERLLGTPYVPPSPEDTTVASKDITISSNVSVRLFLPKLSDPTQKLPILVYYHGGGFCVESAFSFQYHRYMYLFSAVSGALVVSVEYRLAPEHLLPAAYDDSWDALKWVCSHVLDQTHPENDQWITKPCRF
;
A
#
# COMPACT_ATOMS: atom_id res chain seq x y z
N MET A 1 -20.05 19.84 31.11
CA MET A 1 -19.13 20.74 30.37
C MET A 1 -18.26 19.87 29.48
N ALA A 2 -18.40 19.97 28.16
CA ALA A 2 -17.52 19.25 27.24
C ALA A 2 -16.15 19.93 27.26
N SER A 3 -15.11 19.21 27.67
CA SER A 3 -13.72 19.67 27.57
C SER A 3 -13.40 19.86 26.09
N THR A 4 -13.29 21.12 25.65
CA THR A 4 -12.82 21.43 24.30
C THR A 4 -11.31 21.19 24.29
N THR A 5 -10.87 20.00 23.91
CA THR A 5 -9.44 19.73 23.72
C THR A 5 -8.94 20.68 22.64
N LYS A 6 -8.09 21.63 23.03
CA LYS A 6 -7.52 22.61 22.09
C LYS A 6 -6.51 21.87 21.22
N LEU A 7 -6.87 21.65 19.95
CA LEU A 7 -5.96 21.09 18.96
C LEU A 7 -4.71 21.95 18.86
N GLU A 8 -3.55 21.35 19.06
CA GLU A 8 -2.26 22.02 18.95
C GLU A 8 -1.81 22.01 17.50
N VAL A 9 -1.46 23.19 16.97
CA VAL A 9 -0.97 23.35 15.59
C VAL A 9 0.55 23.26 15.60
N LEU A 10 1.09 22.23 14.97
CA LEU A 10 2.53 22.04 14.78
C LEU A 10 3.09 22.94 13.68
N THR A 11 2.31 23.19 12.63
CA THR A 11 2.75 24.01 11.49
C THR A 11 1.54 24.68 10.83
N ASP A 12 1.62 25.99 10.59
CA ASP A 12 0.57 26.77 9.93
C ASP A 12 1.12 27.41 8.65
N LEU A 13 0.66 26.91 7.51
CA LEU A 13 0.95 27.39 6.16
C LEU A 13 -0.35 27.90 5.49
N SER A 14 -1.18 28.62 6.24
CA SER A 14 -2.43 29.18 5.72
C SER A 14 -2.22 30.10 4.51
N PRO A 15 -3.17 30.10 3.54
CA PRO A 15 -4.45 29.39 3.55
C PRO A 15 -4.39 27.91 3.15
N PHE A 16 -3.19 27.36 2.91
CA PHE A 16 -3.04 26.07 2.25
C PHE A 16 -3.10 24.87 3.21
N ILE A 17 -2.31 24.87 4.29
CA ILE A 17 -2.16 23.70 5.16
C ILE A 17 -2.03 24.15 6.63
N LYS A 18 -2.72 23.46 7.54
CA LYS A 18 -2.37 23.43 8.98
C LYS A 18 -2.14 21.99 9.40
N VAL A 19 -1.01 21.75 10.07
CA VAL A 19 -0.66 20.46 10.64
C VAL A 19 -0.97 20.50 12.13
N TYR A 20 -1.76 19.55 12.60
CA TYR A 20 -2.08 19.37 14.02
C TYR A 20 -1.27 18.21 14.58
N THR A 21 -1.21 18.11 15.91
CA THR A 21 -0.63 16.95 16.62
C THR A 21 -1.37 15.65 16.36
N GLU A 22 -2.60 15.70 15.84
CA GLU A 22 -3.42 14.55 15.51
C GLU A 22 -4.01 14.63 14.09
N ARG A 23 -4.24 13.48 13.47
CA ARG A 23 -4.94 13.38 12.18
C ARG A 23 -6.45 13.48 12.43
N LEU A 24 -7.06 14.57 11.98
CA LEU A 24 -8.48 14.88 12.23
C LEU A 24 -9.45 13.97 11.48
N LEU A 25 -9.04 13.50 10.29
CA LEU A 25 -9.77 12.49 9.53
C LEU A 25 -9.09 11.15 9.75
N GLY A 26 -9.87 10.18 10.23
CA GLY A 26 -9.44 8.79 10.28
C GLY A 26 -9.34 8.18 8.88
N THR A 27 -8.56 7.12 8.78
CA THR A 27 -8.37 6.32 7.56
C THR A 27 -8.97 4.94 7.83
N PRO A 28 -10.27 4.71 7.53
CA PRO A 28 -10.95 3.48 7.89
C PRO A 28 -10.21 2.27 7.33
N TYR A 29 -9.75 1.39 8.22
CA TYR A 29 -9.02 0.19 7.85
C TYR A 29 -9.94 -0.86 7.24
N VAL A 30 -9.48 -1.52 6.19
CA VAL A 30 -10.13 -2.70 5.61
C VAL A 30 -9.21 -3.91 5.82
N PRO A 31 -9.70 -5.03 6.38
CA PRO A 31 -8.89 -6.24 6.47
C PRO A 31 -8.62 -6.86 5.08
N PRO A 32 -7.51 -7.58 4.90
CA PRO A 32 -7.29 -8.34 3.69
C PRO A 32 -8.32 -9.48 3.56
N SER A 33 -8.63 -9.87 2.33
CA SER A 33 -9.58 -10.93 2.01
C SER A 33 -8.93 -11.96 1.08
N PRO A 34 -8.20 -12.96 1.62
CA PRO A 34 -7.47 -13.94 0.81
C PRO A 34 -8.40 -14.92 0.08
N GLU A 35 -9.62 -15.10 0.58
CA GLU A 35 -10.62 -16.03 0.02
C GLU A 35 -11.59 -15.34 -0.98
N ASP A 36 -11.37 -14.07 -1.32
CA ASP A 36 -12.18 -13.37 -2.32
C ASP A 36 -11.99 -14.01 -3.70
N THR A 37 -13.11 -14.34 -4.34
CA THR A 37 -13.12 -15.09 -5.61
C THR A 37 -12.96 -14.21 -6.86
N THR A 38 -12.99 -12.89 -6.70
CA THR A 38 -12.78 -11.91 -7.78
C THR A 38 -11.38 -11.30 -7.70
N VAL A 39 -11.01 -10.75 -6.54
CA VAL A 39 -9.67 -10.24 -6.26
C VAL A 39 -9.30 -10.56 -4.81
N ALA A 40 -8.42 -11.55 -4.63
CA ALA A 40 -7.87 -11.89 -3.33
C ALA A 40 -6.88 -10.81 -2.87
N SER A 41 -6.84 -10.54 -1.56
CA SER A 41 -5.87 -9.61 -0.97
C SER A 41 -5.20 -10.16 0.27
N LYS A 42 -3.94 -9.77 0.49
CA LYS A 42 -3.17 -10.10 1.69
C LYS A 42 -2.13 -9.02 1.99
N ASP A 43 -1.74 -8.93 3.24
CA ASP A 43 -0.72 -7.99 3.70
C ASP A 43 0.60 -8.72 3.94
N ILE A 44 1.71 -8.10 3.53
CA ILE A 44 3.06 -8.62 3.71
C ILE A 44 3.91 -7.52 4.34
N THR A 45 4.64 -7.87 5.39
CA THR A 45 5.69 -7.02 5.94
C THR A 45 7.01 -7.31 5.23
N ILE A 46 7.54 -6.30 4.52
CA ILE A 46 8.82 -6.38 3.80
C ILE A 46 9.99 -6.15 4.76
N SER A 47 9.84 -5.17 5.65
CA SER A 47 10.83 -4.80 6.66
C SER A 47 10.13 -4.25 7.90
N SER A 48 10.87 -3.80 8.91
CA SER A 48 10.27 -3.18 10.11
C SER A 48 9.43 -1.94 9.81
N ASN A 49 9.66 -1.28 8.67
CA ASN A 49 9.06 0.01 8.33
C ASN A 49 8.14 -0.04 7.12
N VAL A 50 8.23 -1.11 6.31
CA VAL A 50 7.55 -1.19 5.01
C VAL A 50 6.69 -2.43 4.97
N SER A 51 5.42 -2.22 4.67
CA SER A 51 4.47 -3.29 4.37
C SER A 51 3.83 -3.04 3.01
N VAL A 52 3.21 -4.07 2.45
CA VAL A 52 2.42 -3.96 1.22
C VAL A 52 1.12 -4.71 1.37
N ARG A 53 0.08 -4.24 0.68
CA ARG A 53 -1.10 -5.05 0.37
C ARG A 53 -1.01 -5.54 -1.07
N LEU A 54 -1.08 -6.85 -1.24
CA LEU A 54 -1.21 -7.46 -2.55
C LEU A 54 -2.69 -7.58 -2.94
N PHE A 55 -2.98 -7.39 -4.22
CA PHE A 55 -4.28 -7.68 -4.84
C PHE A 55 -4.06 -8.59 -6.04
N LEU A 56 -4.52 -9.83 -5.93
CA LEU A 56 -4.39 -10.85 -6.96
C LEU A 56 -5.77 -11.06 -7.63
N PRO A 57 -5.93 -10.70 -8.91
CA PRO A 57 -7.17 -10.96 -9.61
C PRO A 57 -7.32 -12.46 -9.87
N LYS A 58 -8.56 -12.92 -10.00
CA LYS A 58 -8.84 -14.31 -10.36
C LYS A 58 -8.12 -14.67 -11.66
N LEU A 59 -7.28 -15.70 -11.58
CA LEU A 59 -6.61 -16.26 -12.75
C LEU A 59 -7.60 -17.07 -13.59
N SER A 60 -7.60 -16.84 -14.90
CA SER A 60 -8.38 -17.66 -15.84
C SER A 60 -7.67 -18.96 -16.18
N ASP A 61 -6.34 -18.96 -16.12
CA ASP A 61 -5.45 -20.10 -16.35
C ASP A 61 -4.35 -20.09 -15.27
N PRO A 62 -4.03 -21.20 -14.58
CA PRO A 62 -2.92 -21.28 -13.62
C PRO A 62 -1.55 -20.90 -14.19
N THR A 63 -1.38 -20.91 -15.51
CA THR A 63 -0.17 -20.51 -16.23
C THR A 63 -0.21 -19.08 -16.74
N GLN A 64 -1.33 -18.37 -16.54
CA GLN A 64 -1.52 -17.00 -16.97
C GLN A 64 -0.47 -16.09 -16.34
N LYS A 65 0.16 -15.28 -17.19
CA LYS A 65 1.06 -14.23 -16.73
C LYS A 65 0.29 -12.94 -16.44
N LEU A 66 0.58 -12.27 -15.33
CA LEU A 66 0.00 -10.98 -14.97
C LEU A 66 1.04 -9.86 -15.05
N PRO A 67 0.68 -8.66 -15.56
CA PRO A 67 1.47 -7.48 -15.29
C PRO A 67 1.44 -7.14 -13.79
N ILE A 68 2.51 -6.54 -13.29
CA ILE A 68 2.61 -6.07 -11.91
C ILE A 68 2.50 -4.55 -11.89
N LEU A 69 1.58 -4.02 -11.09
CA LEU A 69 1.53 -2.60 -10.73
C LEU A 69 2.08 -2.43 -9.31
N VAL A 70 3.18 -1.70 -9.16
CA VAL A 70 3.61 -1.19 -7.85
C VAL A 70 2.97 0.18 -7.65
N TYR A 71 2.11 0.30 -6.64
CA TYR A 71 1.30 1.49 -6.39
C TYR A 71 1.69 2.15 -5.07
N TYR A 72 1.78 3.47 -5.08
CA TYR A 72 2.03 4.31 -3.91
C TYR A 72 0.81 5.22 -3.73
N HIS A 73 0.17 5.15 -2.56
CA HIS A 73 -1.05 5.93 -2.32
C HIS A 73 -0.76 7.43 -2.27
N GLY A 74 -1.81 8.25 -2.41
CA GLY A 74 -1.72 9.69 -2.26
C GLY A 74 -1.85 10.13 -0.80
N GLY A 75 -2.37 11.35 -0.58
CA GLY A 75 -2.51 11.91 0.77
C GLY A 75 -1.38 12.85 1.18
N GLY A 76 -0.64 13.39 0.20
CA GLY A 76 0.38 14.42 0.44
C GLY A 76 1.52 13.98 1.36
N PHE A 77 1.80 12.66 1.42
CA PHE A 77 2.75 12.02 2.33
C PHE A 77 2.38 12.08 3.82
N CYS A 78 1.18 12.57 4.17
CA CYS A 78 0.80 12.82 5.55
C CYS A 78 -0.41 11.99 6.02
N VAL A 79 -1.26 11.55 5.10
CA VAL A 79 -2.51 10.83 5.41
C VAL A 79 -2.73 9.66 4.46
N GLU A 80 -3.75 8.86 4.78
CA GLU A 80 -4.15 7.64 4.06
C GLU A 80 -3.18 6.47 4.24
N SER A 81 -3.56 5.31 3.71
CA SER A 81 -2.85 4.04 3.88
C SER A 81 -3.21 3.12 2.72
N ALA A 82 -2.31 2.21 2.34
CA ALA A 82 -2.56 1.08 1.46
C ALA A 82 -3.70 0.18 2.00
N PHE A 83 -3.97 0.23 3.30
CA PHE A 83 -5.03 -0.52 3.96
C PHE A 83 -6.32 0.27 4.15
N SER A 84 -6.36 1.53 3.69
CA SER A 84 -7.53 2.38 3.84
C SER A 84 -8.66 1.96 2.90
N PHE A 85 -9.91 2.21 3.32
CA PHE A 85 -11.10 1.88 2.55
C PHE A 85 -11.06 2.46 1.12
N GLN A 86 -10.61 3.70 0.96
CA GLN A 86 -10.59 4.36 -0.34
C GLN A 86 -9.56 3.68 -1.27
N TYR A 87 -8.30 3.58 -0.85
CA TYR A 87 -7.26 2.99 -1.70
C TYR A 87 -7.43 1.49 -1.89
N HIS A 88 -7.92 0.76 -0.88
CA HIS A 88 -8.28 -0.65 -1.04
C HIS A 88 -9.34 -0.83 -2.14
N ARG A 89 -10.42 -0.04 -2.11
CA ARG A 89 -11.48 -0.12 -3.12
C ARG A 89 -10.96 0.23 -4.52
N TYR A 90 -10.12 1.25 -4.66
CA TYR A 90 -9.53 1.61 -5.94
C TYR A 90 -8.62 0.51 -6.49
N MET A 91 -7.73 -0.04 -5.68
CA MET A 91 -6.78 -1.08 -6.11
C MET A 91 -7.47 -2.42 -6.38
N TYR A 92 -8.51 -2.76 -5.61
CA TYR A 92 -9.40 -3.89 -5.89
C TYR A 92 -10.02 -3.78 -7.28
N LEU A 93 -10.68 -2.64 -7.57
CA LEU A 93 -11.33 -2.41 -8.87
C LEU A 93 -10.31 -2.37 -10.01
N PHE A 94 -9.17 -1.72 -9.80
CA PHE A 94 -8.10 -1.68 -10.79
C PHE A 94 -7.61 -3.09 -11.13
N SER A 95 -7.31 -3.90 -10.12
CA SER A 95 -6.84 -5.29 -10.31
C SER A 95 -7.89 -6.13 -11.06
N ALA A 96 -9.17 -6.03 -10.66
CA ALA A 96 -10.27 -6.74 -11.28
C ALA A 96 -10.45 -6.41 -12.77
N VAL A 97 -10.32 -5.14 -13.14
CA VAL A 97 -10.55 -4.67 -14.51
C VAL A 97 -9.31 -4.86 -15.39
N SER A 98 -8.12 -4.61 -14.86
CA SER A 98 -6.87 -4.68 -15.63
C SER A 98 -6.28 -6.08 -15.73
N GLY A 99 -6.65 -6.99 -14.82
CA GLY A 99 -5.99 -8.27 -14.69
C GLY A 99 -4.54 -8.15 -14.19
N ALA A 100 -4.18 -7.06 -13.52
CA ALA A 100 -2.85 -6.86 -12.95
C ALA A 100 -2.78 -7.33 -11.48
N LEU A 101 -1.65 -7.92 -11.11
CA LEU A 101 -1.26 -8.04 -9.70
C LEU A 101 -0.89 -6.64 -9.21
N VAL A 102 -1.56 -6.16 -8.16
CA VAL A 102 -1.23 -4.86 -7.56
C VAL A 102 -0.46 -5.08 -6.27
N VAL A 103 0.64 -4.36 -6.12
CA VAL A 103 1.45 -4.24 -4.91
C VAL A 103 1.24 -2.82 -4.38
N SER A 104 0.32 -2.63 -3.44
CA SER A 104 0.04 -1.32 -2.83
C SER A 104 0.94 -1.12 -1.62
N VAL A 105 1.84 -0.14 -1.68
CA VAL A 105 2.88 0.07 -0.68
C VAL A 105 2.38 0.93 0.48
N GLU A 106 2.57 0.43 1.70
CA GLU A 106 2.41 1.17 2.95
C GLU A 106 3.76 1.76 3.34
N TYR A 107 3.93 3.04 3.04
CA TYR A 107 5.14 3.80 3.38
C TYR A 107 4.90 4.68 4.60
N ARG A 108 5.98 5.09 5.28
CA ARG A 108 5.88 5.95 6.47
C ARG A 108 5.40 7.37 6.12
N LEU A 109 4.57 7.93 7.00
CA LEU A 109 3.97 9.25 6.81
C LEU A 109 4.67 10.33 7.63
N ALA A 110 4.63 11.55 7.08
CA ALA A 110 4.84 12.77 7.84
C ALA A 110 3.61 13.07 8.74
N PRO A 111 3.80 13.83 9.84
CA PRO A 111 5.05 14.45 10.29
C PRO A 111 6.01 13.53 11.06
N GLU A 112 5.61 12.32 11.43
CA GLU A 112 6.41 11.39 12.25
C GLU A 112 7.69 10.95 11.52
N HIS A 113 7.58 10.78 10.19
CA HIS A 113 8.69 10.44 9.31
C HIS A 113 8.70 11.38 8.11
N LEU A 114 9.47 12.46 8.22
CA LEU A 114 9.64 13.41 7.13
C LEU A 114 10.31 12.76 5.91
N LEU A 115 10.11 13.37 4.75
CA LEU A 115 10.88 13.02 3.55
C LEU A 115 12.39 13.13 3.85
N PRO A 116 13.21 12.19 3.35
CA PRO A 116 12.92 11.23 2.27
C PRO A 116 12.34 9.87 2.71
N ALA A 117 11.89 9.68 3.96
CA ALA A 117 11.49 8.36 4.47
C ALA A 117 10.50 7.59 3.55
N ALA A 118 9.46 8.26 3.06
CA ALA A 118 8.50 7.64 2.13
C ALA A 118 9.14 7.20 0.80
N TYR A 119 10.16 7.92 0.31
CA TYR A 119 10.89 7.55 -0.90
C TYR A 119 11.77 6.34 -0.69
N ASP A 120 12.47 6.29 0.45
CA ASP A 120 13.30 5.14 0.82
C ASP A 120 12.44 3.88 0.96
N ASP A 121 11.29 3.99 1.63
CA ASP A 121 10.33 2.89 1.80
C ASP A 121 9.78 2.41 0.45
N SER A 122 9.43 3.36 -0.43
CA SER A 122 8.93 3.07 -1.77
C SER A 122 9.99 2.35 -2.61
N TRP A 123 11.24 2.78 -2.50
CA TRP A 123 12.36 2.16 -3.20
C TRP A 123 12.66 0.75 -2.67
N ASP A 124 12.59 0.55 -1.36
CA ASP A 124 12.74 -0.76 -0.72
C ASP A 124 11.65 -1.73 -1.17
N ALA A 125 10.39 -1.28 -1.23
CA ALA A 125 9.29 -2.08 -1.76
C ALA A 125 9.50 -2.47 -3.23
N LEU A 126 9.96 -1.54 -4.08
CA LEU A 126 10.23 -1.83 -5.48
C LEU A 126 11.37 -2.85 -5.64
N LYS A 127 12.48 -2.69 -4.90
CA LYS A 127 13.57 -3.68 -4.89
C LYS A 127 13.08 -5.05 -4.45
N TRP A 128 12.23 -5.11 -3.44
CA TRP A 128 11.63 -6.36 -2.97
C TRP A 128 10.80 -7.02 -4.08
N VAL A 129 9.95 -6.28 -4.79
CA VAL A 129 9.20 -6.80 -5.96
C VAL A 129 10.15 -7.32 -7.04
N CYS A 130 11.18 -6.53 -7.40
CA CYS A 130 12.15 -6.94 -8.42
C CYS A 130 12.93 -8.21 -8.02
N SER A 131 13.27 -8.37 -6.74
CA SER A 131 13.99 -9.56 -6.26
C SER A 131 13.22 -10.86 -6.49
N HIS A 132 11.89 -10.83 -6.33
CA HIS A 132 11.03 -11.99 -6.60
C HIS A 132 11.02 -12.40 -8.07
N VAL A 133 11.13 -11.41 -8.96
CA VAL A 133 11.11 -11.69 -10.40
C VAL A 133 12.46 -12.18 -10.90
N LEU A 134 13.55 -11.64 -10.34
CA LEU A 134 14.92 -11.94 -10.77
C LEU A 134 15.47 -13.25 -10.18
N ASP A 135 15.11 -13.57 -8.94
CA ASP A 135 15.49 -14.83 -8.29
C ASP A 135 14.23 -15.60 -7.92
N GLN A 136 13.67 -16.37 -8.86
CA GLN A 136 12.45 -17.15 -8.64
C GLN A 136 12.65 -18.37 -7.72
N THR A 137 13.89 -18.68 -7.35
CA THR A 137 14.25 -19.89 -6.60
C THR A 137 14.44 -19.65 -5.11
N HIS A 138 14.39 -18.40 -4.65
CA HIS A 138 14.56 -18.08 -3.24
C HIS A 138 13.41 -18.67 -2.39
N PRO A 139 13.71 -19.41 -1.31
CA PRO A 139 12.69 -20.11 -0.50
C PRO A 139 11.63 -19.19 0.13
N GLU A 140 11.97 -17.92 0.35
CA GLU A 140 11.11 -16.92 0.99
C GLU A 140 10.25 -16.11 0.00
N ASN A 141 10.32 -16.44 -1.28
CA ASN A 141 9.57 -15.71 -2.29
C ASN A 141 8.05 -15.88 -2.14
N ASP A 142 7.35 -14.76 -2.24
CA ASP A 142 5.90 -14.79 -2.29
C ASP A 142 5.39 -15.43 -3.60
N GLN A 143 4.53 -16.44 -3.44
CA GLN A 143 4.00 -17.21 -4.55
C GLN A 143 3.06 -16.41 -5.45
N TRP A 144 2.42 -15.35 -4.95
CA TRP A 144 1.56 -14.49 -5.76
C TRP A 144 2.36 -13.64 -6.73
N ILE A 145 3.62 -13.35 -6.42
CA ILE A 145 4.51 -12.59 -7.29
C ILE A 145 5.26 -13.54 -8.25
N THR A 146 5.74 -14.68 -7.76
CA THR A 146 6.64 -15.56 -8.54
C THR A 146 5.95 -16.50 -9.52
N LYS A 147 4.77 -17.04 -9.19
CA LYS A 147 4.07 -18.00 -10.07
C LYS A 147 3.39 -17.36 -11.28
N PRO A 148 2.71 -16.20 -11.16
CA PRO A 148 2.01 -15.58 -12.28
C PRO A 148 2.87 -14.56 -13.04
N CYS A 149 4.13 -14.29 -12.69
CA CYS A 149 4.88 -13.20 -13.32
C CYS A 149 6.19 -13.68 -13.93
N ARG A 150 6.34 -13.49 -15.24
CA ARG A 150 7.61 -13.61 -15.97
C ARG A 150 7.65 -12.50 -17.00
N PHE A 151 8.66 -11.64 -16.96
CA PHE A 151 8.94 -10.69 -18.04
C PHE A 151 9.16 -11.43 -19.38
#